data_AF-A0A0I9SNG7-F1
#
_entry.id   AF-A0A0I9SNG7-F1
#
_cell.length_a   1.000
_cell.length_b   1.000
_cell.length_c   1.000
_cell.angle_alpha   90.00
_cell.angle_beta   90.00
_cell.angle_gamma   90.00
#
_symmetry.space_group_name_H-M   'P 1'
#
loop_
_entity.id
_entity.type
_entity.pdbx_description
1 polymer ?
#
loop_
_entity_poly.entity_id
_entity_poly.type
_entity_poly.pdbx_seq_one_letter_code
_entity_poly.pdbx_strand_id
1 'polypeptide(L)' 'MRPIFKPGVGKRLLILGLLLALAIFAINRAFVWGTCSWYGHETSRDTRYSPFLGCMVKVNTGWVPRNELRVVQ' A
#
# COMPACT_ATOMS: atom_id res chain seq x y z
N MET A 1 -43.37 -19.27 4.20
CA MET A 1 -42.74 -18.06 3.62
C MET A 1 -41.47 -18.49 2.91
N ARG A 2 -41.39 -18.40 1.58
CA ARG A 2 -40.17 -18.76 0.83
C ARG A 2 -39.31 -17.50 0.65
N PRO A 3 -38.01 -17.51 0.98
CA PRO A 3 -37.17 -16.34 0.77
C PRO A 3 -37.04 -16.06 -0.74
N ILE A 4 -37.39 -14.83 -1.13
CA ILE A 4 -37.24 -14.30 -2.49
C ILE A 4 -35.75 -13.99 -2.71
N PHE A 5 -34.94 -15.03 -2.90
CA PHE A 5 -33.55 -14.84 -3.31
C PHE A 5 -33.53 -14.55 -4.81
N LYS A 6 -33.44 -13.27 -5.19
CA LYS A 6 -33.35 -12.88 -6.60
C LYS A 6 -31.98 -13.33 -7.16
N PRO A 7 -31.94 -14.10 -8.26
CA PRO A 7 -30.71 -14.75 -8.77
C PRO A 7 -29.60 -13.77 -9.22
N GLY A 8 -29.88 -12.47 -9.30
CA GLY A 8 -28.90 -11.42 -9.64
C GLY A 8 -28.26 -10.70 -8.44
N VAL A 9 -28.78 -10.87 -7.22
CA VAL A 9 -28.31 -10.13 -6.03
C VAL A 9 -26.92 -10.61 -5.60
N GLY A 10 -26.65 -11.91 -5.67
CA GLY A 10 -25.34 -12.49 -5.31
C GLY A 10 -24.19 -11.96 -6.17
N LYS A 11 -24.35 -11.90 -7.50
CA LYS A 11 -23.32 -11.36 -8.41
C LYS A 11 -23.04 -9.88 -8.16
N ARG A 12 -24.07 -9.07 -7.89
CA ARG A 12 -23.90 -7.63 -7.60
C ARG A 12 -23.16 -7.39 -6.29
N LEU A 13 -23.45 -8.18 -5.25
CA LEU A 13 -22.74 -8.11 -3.97
C LEU A 13 -21.27 -8.54 -4.11
N LEU A 14 -20.98 -9.58 -4.91
CA LEU A 14 -19.61 -9.99 -5.19
C LEU A 14 -18.81 -8.89 -5.91
N ILE A 15 -19.40 -8.26 -6.93
CA ILE A 15 -18.76 -7.15 -7.65
C ILE A 15 -18.50 -5.97 -6.72
N LEU A 16 -19.49 -5.59 -5.89
CA LEU A 16 -19.36 -4.50 -4.93
C LEU A 16 -18.24 -4.81 -3.91
N GLY A 17 -18.20 -6.03 -3.39
CA GLY A 17 -17.16 -6.48 -2.46
C GLY A 17 -15.76 -6.43 -3.07
N LEU A 18 -15.62 -6.87 -4.33
CA LEU A 18 -14.35 -6.80 -5.05
C LEU A 18 -13.88 -5.36 -5.26
N LEU A 19 -14.78 -4.46 -5.66
CA LEU A 19 -14.46 -3.05 -5.85
C LEU A 19 -14.01 -2.39 -4.54
N LEU A 20 -14.69 -2.70 -3.43
CA LEU A 20 -14.32 -2.20 -2.11
C LEU A 20 -12.93 -2.69 -1.69
N ALA A 21 -12.63 -3.97 -1.89
CA ALA A 21 -11.33 -4.55 -1.56
C ALA A 21 -10.20 -3.90 -2.38
N LEU A 22 -10.42 -3.67 -3.68
CA LEU A 22 -9.47 -2.98 -4.55
C LEU A 22 -9.26 -1.51 -4.12
N ALA A 23 -10.34 -0.81 -3.75
CA ALA A 23 -10.25 0.57 -3.27
C ALA A 23 -9.43 0.66 -1.97
N ILE A 24 -9.70 -0.22 -1.01
CA ILE A 24 -8.94 -0.29 0.26
C ILE A 24 -7.47 -0.59 -0.02
N PHE A 25 -7.19 -1.54 -0.90
CA PHE A 25 -5.81 -1.87 -1.28
C PHE A 25 -5.10 -0.67 -1.92
N ALA A 26 -5.74 0.02 -2.86
CA ALA A 26 -5.17 1.20 -3.52
C ALA A 26 -4.89 2.34 -2.55
N ILE A 27 -5.84 2.63 -1.64
CA ILE A 27 -5.68 3.63 -0.58
C ILE A 27 -4.47 3.29 0.30
N ASN A 28 -4.36 2.04 0.76
CA ASN A 28 -3.24 1.61 1.59
C ASN A 28 -1.89 1.82 0.85
N ARG A 29 -1.82 1.44 -0.43
CA ARG A 29 -0.61 1.69 -1.25
C ARG A 29 -0.27 3.16 -1.38
N ALA A 30 -1.26 4.03 -1.57
CA ALA A 30 -1.06 5.48 -1.62
C ALA A 30 -0.54 6.03 -0.29
N PHE A 31 -1.05 5.54 0.86
CA PHE A 31 -0.54 5.92 2.18
C PHE A 31 0.92 5.50 2.40
N VAL A 32 1.30 4.27 2.03
CA VAL A 32 2.70 3.82 2.16
C VAL A 32 3.63 4.65 1.27
N TRP A 33 3.18 4.98 0.06
CA TRP A 33 3.94 5.85 -0.84
C TRP A 33 4.10 7.27 -0.27
N GLY A 34 3.00 7.88 0.19
CA GLY A 34 3.01 9.23 0.77
C GLY A 34 3.86 9.32 2.03
N THR A 35 3.76 8.34 2.93
CA THR A 35 4.61 8.30 4.14
C THR A 35 6.10 8.11 3.81
N CYS A 36 6.44 7.43 2.72
CA CYS A 36 7.82 7.32 2.26
C CYS A 36 8.36 8.66 1.75
N SER A 37 7.58 9.36 0.92
CA SER A 37 7.95 10.69 0.42
C SER A 37 8.08 11.70 1.56
N TRP A 38 7.17 11.65 2.53
CA TRP A 38 7.20 12.50 3.72
C TRP A 38 8.45 12.26 4.56
N TYR A 39 8.82 10.99 4.79
CA TYR A 39 10.03 10.64 5.53
C TYR A 39 11.29 11.22 4.90
N GLY A 40 11.41 11.20 3.57
CA GLY A 40 12.54 11.81 2.87
C GLY A 40 12.60 13.32 3.05
N HIS A 41 11.44 13.99 2.99
CA HIS A 41 11.34 15.43 3.20
C HIS A 41 11.79 15.85 4.61
N GLU A 42 11.30 15.16 5.64
CA GLU A 42 11.62 15.48 7.04
C GLU A 42 13.06 15.16 7.42
N THR A 43 13.63 14.07 6.90
CA THR A 43 14.97 13.63 7.28
C THR A 43 16.07 14.10 6.35
N SER A 44 15.74 14.94 5.36
CA SER A 44 16.64 15.36 4.28
C SER A 44 17.36 14.18 3.62
N ARG A 45 16.67 13.04 3.47
CA ARG A 45 17.21 11.82 2.87
C ARG A 45 16.60 11.56 1.51
N ASP A 46 17.44 11.09 0.58
CA ASP A 46 16.98 10.55 -0.69
C ASP A 46 16.16 9.28 -0.45
N THR A 47 14.87 9.32 -0.79
CA THR A 47 13.94 8.19 -0.62
C THR A 47 13.31 7.80 -1.96
N ARG A 48 12.98 6.51 -2.10
CA ARG A 48 12.21 6.00 -3.24
C ARG A 48 11.30 4.87 -2.79
N TYR A 49 10.13 4.77 -3.42
CA TYR A 49 9.18 3.71 -3.13
C TYR A 49 9.30 2.55 -4.13
N SER A 50 9.26 1.32 -3.61
CA SER A 50 9.18 0.09 -4.38
C SER A 50 7.91 -0.68 -4.01
N PRO A 51 7.13 -1.22 -4.99
CA PRO A 51 5.90 -1.96 -4.70
C PRO A 51 6.07 -3.19 -3.79
N PHE A 52 7.26 -3.80 -3.82
CA PHE A 52 7.56 -5.04 -3.10
C PHE A 52 8.37 -4.80 -1.83
N LEU A 53 9.33 -3.88 -1.88
CA LEU A 53 10.27 -3.63 -0.78
C LEU A 53 9.84 -2.44 0.09
N GLY A 54 8.81 -1.70 -0.33
CA GLY A 54 8.28 -0.55 0.40
C GLY A 54 9.18 0.68 0.25
N CYS A 55 9.35 1.42 1.34
CA CYS A 55 10.16 2.63 1.35
C CYS A 55 11.65 2.30 1.43
N MET A 56 12.40 2.70 0.41
CA MET A 56 13.86 2.63 0.40
C MET A 56 14.46 4.00 0.67
N VAL A 57 15.62 3.98 1.29
CA VAL A 57 16.42 5.16 1.62
C VAL A 57 17.82 4.96 1.06
N LYS A 58 18.40 6.02 0.52
CA LYS A 58 19.77 6.00 0.00
C LYS A 58 20.76 6.14 1.16
N VAL A 59 21.75 5.27 1.18
CA VAL A 59 22.90 5.27 2.08
C VAL A 59 24.18 5.15 1.26
N ASN A 60 25.34 5.28 1.88
CA ASN A 60 26.64 5.26 1.19
C ASN A 60 26.87 3.98 0.35
N THR A 61 26.32 2.85 0.79
CA THR A 61 26.47 1.53 0.14
C THR A 61 25.38 1.22 -0.90
N GLY A 62 24.36 2.08 -1.04
CA GLY A 62 23.27 1.89 -2.00
C GLY A 62 21.88 2.21 -1.45
N TRP A 63 20.86 1.51 -1.94
CA TRP A 63 19.47 1.68 -1.52
C TRP A 63 19.07 0.59 -0.54
N VAL A 64 18.69 0.98 0.67
CA VAL A 64 18.37 0.05 1.75
C VAL A 64 16.91 0.26 2.18
N PRO A 65 16.15 -0.80 2.50
CA PRO A 65 14.81 -0.66 3.04
C PRO A 65 14.84 0.13 4.35
N ARG A 66 13.86 1.01 4.57
CA ARG A 66 13.77 1.80 5.81
C ARG A 66 13.78 0.91 7.07
N ASN A 67 13.23 -0.29 7.01
CA ASN A 67 13.19 -1.23 8.14
C ASN A 67 14.58 -1.80 8.49
N GLU A 68 15.47 -1.84 7.51
CA GLU A 68 16.86 -2.33 7.64
C GLU A 68 17.85 -1.18 7.84
N LEU A 69 17.41 0.07 7.94
CA LEU A 69 18.33 1.21 8.09
C LEU A 69 19.17 1.12 9.36
N ARG A 70 18.59 0.57 10.44
CA ARG A 70 19.22 0.44 11.76
C ARG A 70 20.42 -0.53 11.80
N VAL A 71 20.52 -1.43 10.83
CA VAL A 71 21.64 -2.40 10.74
C VAL A 71 22.74 -1.92 9.81
N VAL A 72 22.50 -0.87 9.02
CA VAL A 72 23.45 -0.31 8.05
C VAL A 72 24.05 1.03 8.50
N GLN A 73 23.41 1.72 9.46
CA GLN A 73 23.89 2.98 10.03
C GLN A 73 24.85 2.76 11.20
#